data_AF-A0A9D7MBP7-F1
#
_entry.id   AF-A0A9D7MBP7-F1
#
_cell.length_a   1.000
_cell.length_b   1.000
_cell.length_c   1.000
_cell.angle_alpha   90.00
_cell.angle_beta   90.00
_cell.angle_gamma   90.00
#
_symmetry.space_group_name_H-M   'P 1'
#
loop_
_entity.id
_entity.type
_entity.pdbx_description
1 polymer ?
#
loop_
_entity_poly.entity_id
_entity_poly.type
_entity_poly.pdbx_seq_one_letter_code
_entity_poly.pdbx_strand_id
1 'polypeptide(L)'
;MEWTDLNGNFWLFGGIDHTGGVHNALWKYNVSSNEWTWMKGSSISNDTGFYGIQGVANVNNNPPPRKFGFVSWVSQNGDLWLFGGGKTSSTTECYNDLWKYSVITNEWTWVKGPNVTNQAGIFGK
;
A
#
# COMPACT_ATOMS: atom_id res chain seq x y z
N MET A 1 -8.24 4.20 -0.16
CA MET A 1 -8.75 2.99 -0.83
C MET A 1 -8.57 1.82 0.08
N GLU A 2 -9.49 0.89 -0.01
CA GLU A 2 -9.78 -0.06 1.06
C GLU A 2 -9.85 -1.48 0.53
N TRP A 3 -9.61 -2.44 1.43
CA TRP A 3 -9.89 -3.85 1.19
C TRP A 3 -10.94 -4.31 2.19
N THR A 4 -11.76 -5.26 1.78
CA THR A 4 -12.54 -6.10 2.71
C THR A 4 -11.89 -7.48 2.69
N ASP A 5 -11.35 -7.93 3.82
CA ASP A 5 -10.74 -9.25 3.91
C ASP A 5 -11.80 -10.37 3.90
N LEU A 6 -11.33 -11.62 3.79
CA LEU A 6 -12.20 -12.80 3.73
C LEU A 6 -13.03 -13.01 5.00
N ASN A 7 -12.71 -12.33 6.10
CA ASN A 7 -13.46 -12.36 7.36
C ASN A 7 -14.39 -11.13 7.51
N GLY A 8 -14.51 -10.29 6.48
CA GLY A 8 -15.34 -9.09 6.49
C GLY A 8 -14.72 -7.88 7.21
N ASN A 9 -13.44 -7.91 7.60
CA ASN A 9 -12.78 -6.75 8.19
C ASN A 9 -12.31 -5.78 7.11
N PHE A 10 -12.30 -4.49 7.44
CA PHE A 10 -11.85 -3.46 6.52
C PHE A 10 -10.38 -3.14 6.73
N TRP A 11 -9.68 -2.83 5.65
CA TRP A 11 -8.29 -2.41 5.67
C TRP A 11 -8.16 -1.09 4.94
N LEU A 12 -7.34 -0.18 5.47
CA LEU A 12 -7.12 1.15 4.91
C LEU A 12 -5.62 1.40 4.79
N PHE A 13 -5.18 1.82 3.60
CA PHE A 13 -3.81 2.23 3.35
C PHE A 13 -3.73 3.69 2.92
N GLY A 14 -2.75 4.38 3.48
CA GLY A 14 -2.36 5.73 3.11
C GLY A 14 -3.35 6.81 3.58
N GLY A 15 -3.62 7.79 2.72
CA GLY A 15 -4.47 8.94 3.05
C GLY A 15 -3.68 10.24 3.27
N ILE A 16 -4.39 11.30 3.66
CA ILE A 16 -3.85 12.64 3.87
C ILE A 16 -4.32 13.17 5.24
N ASP A 17 -3.41 13.74 6.01
CA ASP A 17 -3.76 14.39 7.27
C ASP A 17 -4.19 15.86 7.06
N HIS A 18 -4.62 16.50 8.16
CA HIS A 18 -5.08 17.89 8.16
C HIS A 18 -4.00 18.92 7.77
N THR A 19 -2.72 18.56 7.80
CA THR A 19 -1.59 19.40 7.37
C THR A 19 -1.23 19.18 5.90
N GLY A 20 -1.88 18.23 5.24
CA GLY A 20 -1.58 17.83 3.86
C GLY A 20 -0.52 16.73 3.76
N GLY A 21 -0.06 16.17 4.87
CA GLY A 21 0.90 15.08 4.89
C GLY A 21 0.30 13.77 4.37
N VAL A 22 0.99 13.11 3.44
CA VAL A 22 0.52 11.85 2.83
C VAL A 22 1.10 10.65 3.57
N HIS A 23 0.26 9.66 3.85
CA HIS A 23 0.63 8.52 4.69
C HIS A 23 0.85 7.23 3.88
N ASN A 24 1.56 6.29 4.49
CA ASN A 24 1.69 4.88 4.07
C ASN A 24 1.41 3.91 5.23
N ALA A 25 0.65 4.37 6.24
CA ALA A 25 0.16 3.48 7.28
C ALA A 25 -0.89 2.52 6.72
N LEU A 26 -0.82 1.25 7.15
CA LEU A 26 -1.82 0.22 6.93
C LEU A 26 -2.57 -0.02 8.24
N TRP A 27 -3.86 0.26 8.21
CA TRP A 27 -4.78 0.06 9.32
C TRP A 27 -5.75 -1.07 9.02
N LYS A 28 -6.12 -1.84 10.04
CA LYS A 28 -7.22 -2.80 9.99
C LYS A 28 -8.31 -2.36 10.95
N TYR A 29 -9.55 -2.35 10.49
CA TYR A 29 -10.72 -2.21 11.32
C TYR A 29 -11.37 -3.58 11.51
N ASN A 30 -11.38 -4.06 12.74
CA ASN A 30 -12.06 -5.30 13.12
C ASN A 30 -13.54 -5.00 13.37
N VAL A 31 -14.41 -5.52 12.50
CA VAL A 31 -15.86 -5.29 12.59
C VAL A 31 -16.45 -5.94 13.84
N SER A 32 -15.93 -7.11 14.24
CA SER A 32 -16.45 -7.85 15.39
C SER A 32 -16.13 -7.19 16.74
N SER A 33 -14.98 -6.52 16.86
CA SER A 33 -14.59 -5.80 18.08
C SER A 33 -14.82 -4.29 17.99
N ASN A 34 -15.18 -3.76 16.82
CA ASN A 34 -15.35 -2.33 16.56
C ASN A 34 -14.07 -1.51 16.87
N GLU A 35 -12.91 -2.04 16.50
CA GLU A 35 -11.61 -1.45 16.82
C GLU A 35 -10.72 -1.27 15.59
N TRP A 36 -9.94 -0.18 15.60
CA TRP A 36 -8.85 0.03 14.66
C TRP A 36 -7.54 -0.48 15.25
N THR A 37 -6.77 -1.19 14.44
CA THR A 37 -5.42 -1.66 14.77
C THR A 37 -4.44 -1.16 13.72
N TRP A 38 -3.34 -0.57 14.16
CA TRP A 38 -2.23 -0.24 13.28
C TRP A 38 -1.45 -1.51 12.96
N MET A 39 -1.40 -1.87 11.68
CA MET A 39 -0.82 -3.15 11.25
C MET A 39 0.62 -2.99 10.76
N LYS A 40 0.87 -1.94 9.97
CA LYS A 40 2.19 -1.66 9.38
C LYS A 40 2.27 -0.22 8.86
N GLY A 41 3.46 0.20 8.47
CA GLY A 41 3.72 1.45 7.77
C GLY A 41 4.47 2.44 8.66
N SER A 42 4.44 3.72 8.30
CA SER A 42 5.06 4.77 9.10
C SER A 42 4.02 5.48 9.98
N SER A 43 4.45 6.00 11.13
CA SER A 43 3.67 6.93 11.95
C SER A 43 3.86 8.39 11.57
N ILE A 44 4.81 8.68 10.66
CA ILE A 44 5.07 10.02 10.17
C ILE A 44 4.56 10.19 8.73
N SER A 45 4.08 11.39 8.42
CA SER A 45 3.66 11.73 7.07
C SER A 45 4.86 11.91 6.13
N ASN A 46 4.64 11.68 4.84
CA ASN A 46 5.60 11.81 3.76
C ASN A 46 6.87 10.95 3.90
N ASP A 47 6.78 9.85 4.65
CA ASP A 47 7.78 8.78 4.67
C ASP A 47 8.18 8.36 3.24
N THR A 48 9.41 7.90 3.03
CA THR A 48 9.85 7.54 1.68
C THR A 48 9.43 6.14 1.25
N GLY A 49 8.95 5.30 2.18
CA GLY A 49 8.82 3.86 1.99
C GLY A 49 10.17 3.16 1.84
N PHE A 50 10.12 1.84 1.68
CA PHE A 50 11.29 1.00 1.44
C PHE A 50 10.90 -0.21 0.57
N TYR A 51 11.48 -0.33 -0.62
CA TYR A 51 11.14 -1.38 -1.58
C TYR A 51 11.77 -2.74 -1.28
N GLY A 52 12.97 -2.76 -0.66
CA GLY A 52 13.76 -3.96 -0.50
C GLY A 52 14.14 -4.62 -1.84
N ILE A 53 14.15 -5.95 -1.86
CA ILE A 53 14.48 -6.76 -3.04
C ILE A 53 13.17 -7.19 -3.72
N GLN A 54 13.05 -6.94 -5.04
CA GLN A 54 11.86 -7.31 -5.80
C GLN A 54 11.57 -8.82 -5.70
N GLY A 55 10.33 -9.17 -5.41
CA GLY A 55 9.86 -10.54 -5.23
C GLY A 55 10.17 -11.15 -3.86
N VAL A 56 10.86 -10.44 -2.96
CA VAL A 56 11.25 -10.94 -1.64
C VAL A 56 10.52 -10.16 -0.55
N ALA A 57 9.77 -10.89 0.30
CA ALA A 57 9.14 -10.32 1.48
C ALA A 57 10.20 -9.87 2.49
N ASN A 58 9.94 -8.77 3.20
CA ASN A 58 10.80 -8.31 4.27
C ASN A 58 10.01 -7.48 5.28
N VAL A 59 10.35 -7.60 6.55
CA VAL A 59 9.75 -6.80 7.63
C VAL A 59 9.87 -5.29 7.41
N ASN A 60 10.93 -4.82 6.76
CA ASN A 60 11.17 -3.40 6.49
C ASN A 60 10.52 -2.92 5.19
N ASN A 61 10.04 -3.84 4.34
CA ASN A 61 9.35 -3.45 3.11
C ASN A 61 8.10 -2.65 3.45
N ASN A 62 7.94 -1.51 2.78
CA ASN A 62 6.79 -0.65 2.94
C ASN A 62 6.56 0.17 1.66
N PRO A 63 5.36 0.15 1.06
CA PRO A 63 5.07 0.99 -0.08
C PRO A 63 5.24 2.48 0.27
N PRO A 64 5.70 3.32 -0.66
CA PRO A 64 5.69 4.77 -0.47
C PRO A 64 4.26 5.32 -0.23
N PRO A 65 4.13 6.50 0.39
CA PRO A 65 2.85 7.15 0.66
C PRO A 65 2.02 7.41 -0.59
N ARG A 66 0.72 7.15 -0.46
CA ARG A 66 -0.28 7.28 -1.53
C ARG A 66 -1.52 7.96 -1.00
N LYS A 67 -1.95 9.00 -1.70
CA LYS A 67 -3.15 9.78 -1.41
C LYS A 67 -4.35 9.30 -2.23
N PHE A 68 -4.16 8.92 -3.49
CA PHE A 68 -5.27 8.58 -4.39
C PHE A 68 -4.85 7.65 -5.53
N GLY A 69 -5.84 7.15 -6.30
CA GLY A 69 -5.64 6.54 -7.62
C GLY A 69 -4.97 5.17 -7.66
N PHE A 70 -4.62 4.59 -6.51
CA PHE A 70 -4.19 3.18 -6.46
C PHE A 70 -5.37 2.26 -6.76
N VAL A 71 -5.18 0.96 -6.81
CA VAL A 71 -6.28 -0.02 -6.79
C VAL A 71 -5.93 -1.12 -5.80
N SER A 72 -6.95 -1.66 -5.16
CA SER A 72 -6.84 -2.67 -4.12
C SER A 72 -7.72 -3.88 -4.42
N TRP A 73 -7.20 -5.09 -4.16
CA TRP A 73 -8.00 -6.31 -4.16
C TRP A 73 -7.44 -7.35 -3.19
N VAL A 74 -8.26 -8.33 -2.82
CA VAL A 74 -7.87 -9.43 -1.94
C VAL A 74 -7.82 -10.71 -2.79
N SER A 75 -6.73 -11.47 -2.69
CA SER A 75 -6.65 -12.78 -3.37
C SER A 75 -7.35 -13.88 -2.56
N GLN A 76 -7.58 -15.04 -3.18
CA GLN A 76 -8.29 -16.16 -2.57
C GLN A 76 -7.62 -16.69 -1.28
N ASN A 77 -6.31 -16.49 -1.14
CA ASN A 77 -5.56 -16.85 0.06
C ASN A 77 -5.57 -15.75 1.15
N GLY A 78 -6.28 -14.64 0.93
CA GLY A 78 -6.37 -13.53 1.88
C GLY A 78 -5.24 -12.50 1.83
N ASP A 79 -4.28 -12.60 0.90
CA ASP A 79 -3.27 -11.56 0.70
C ASP A 79 -3.91 -10.29 0.13
N LEU A 80 -3.45 -9.11 0.59
CA LEU A 80 -3.91 -7.82 0.09
C LEU A 80 -2.99 -7.35 -1.04
N TRP A 81 -3.57 -6.93 -2.15
CA TRP A 81 -2.82 -6.43 -3.29
C TRP A 81 -3.06 -4.94 -3.48
N LEU A 82 -1.99 -4.23 -3.81
CA LEU A 82 -1.99 -2.79 -4.09
C LEU A 82 -1.26 -2.54 -5.40
N PHE A 83 -1.86 -1.77 -6.30
CA PHE A 83 -1.22 -1.35 -7.54
C PHE A 83 -1.37 0.15 -7.78
N GLY A 84 -0.27 0.80 -8.18
CA GLY A 84 -0.25 2.17 -8.71
C GLY A 84 -0.72 3.26 -7.73
N GLY A 85 -1.27 4.36 -8.24
CA GLY A 85 -1.71 5.51 -7.43
C GLY A 85 -0.72 6.64 -7.36
N GLY A 86 -0.94 7.64 -6.51
CA GLY A 86 -0.09 8.83 -6.48
C GLY A 86 -0.06 9.55 -5.14
N LYS A 87 1.01 10.31 -4.93
CA LYS A 87 1.26 11.08 -3.70
C LYS A 87 0.69 12.50 -3.80
N THR A 88 0.97 13.23 -4.87
CA THR A 88 0.44 14.58 -5.13
C THR A 88 -0.67 14.57 -6.16
N SER A 89 -1.61 15.52 -6.12
CA SER A 89 -2.67 15.66 -7.13
C SER A 89 -2.18 16.03 -8.54
N SER A 90 -0.85 16.12 -8.75
CA SER A 90 -0.21 16.33 -10.04
C SER A 90 0.17 15.00 -10.68
N THR A 91 0.48 15.02 -11.97
CA THR A 91 0.96 13.84 -12.71
C THR A 91 2.44 13.50 -12.44
N THR A 92 3.04 14.08 -11.40
CA THR A 92 4.49 14.07 -11.13
C THR A 92 4.89 13.22 -9.94
N GLU A 93 3.97 12.51 -9.27
CA GLU A 93 4.29 11.51 -8.25
C GLU A 93 3.34 10.31 -8.32
N CYS A 94 3.13 9.80 -9.54
CA CYS A 94 2.35 8.60 -9.78
C CYS A 94 3.25 7.36 -9.70
N TYR A 95 2.75 6.29 -9.10
CA TYR A 95 3.40 4.99 -9.01
C TYR A 95 2.83 4.03 -10.04
N ASN A 96 3.68 3.08 -10.48
CA ASN A 96 3.31 2.00 -11.39
C ASN A 96 3.82 0.64 -10.84
N ASP A 97 3.87 0.54 -9.52
CA ASP A 97 4.38 -0.60 -8.79
C ASP A 97 3.25 -1.48 -8.25
N LEU A 98 3.57 -2.76 -8.09
CA LEU A 98 2.67 -3.79 -7.61
C LEU A 98 3.22 -4.32 -6.29
N TRP A 99 2.39 -4.29 -5.27
CA TRP A 99 2.68 -4.73 -3.93
C TRP A 99 1.70 -5.79 -3.47
N LYS A 100 2.21 -6.73 -2.68
CA LYS A 100 1.42 -7.74 -1.99
C LYS A 100 1.71 -7.69 -0.51
N TYR A 101 0.68 -7.63 0.31
CA TYR A 101 0.74 -7.76 1.76
C TYR A 101 0.29 -9.15 2.17
N SER A 102 1.14 -9.88 2.91
CA SER A 102 0.68 -11.08 3.58
C SER A 102 0.16 -10.74 4.96
N VAL A 103 -1.13 -10.99 5.17
CA VAL A 103 -1.78 -10.82 6.49
C VAL A 103 -1.19 -11.82 7.50
N ILE A 104 -0.74 -12.99 7.04
CA ILE A 104 -0.19 -14.05 7.89
C ILE A 104 1.19 -13.68 8.40
N THR A 105 2.08 -13.16 7.55
CA THR A 105 3.45 -12.80 7.95
C THR A 105 3.61 -11.35 8.37
N ASN A 106 2.59 -10.51 8.16
CA ASN A 106 2.61 -9.07 8.44
C ASN A 106 3.71 -8.33 7.64
N GLU A 107 3.89 -8.72 6.37
CA GLU A 107 4.97 -8.22 5.50
C GLU A 107 4.47 -7.81 4.12
N TRP A 108 5.09 -6.74 3.60
CA TRP A 108 4.96 -6.35 2.21
C TRP A 108 6.02 -7.05 1.35
N THR A 109 5.62 -7.40 0.14
CA THR A 109 6.50 -7.81 -0.95
C THR A 109 6.31 -6.83 -2.10
N TRP A 110 7.39 -6.19 -2.54
CA TRP A 110 7.38 -5.49 -3.83
C TRP A 110 7.42 -6.52 -4.93
N VAL A 111 6.28 -6.75 -5.59
CA VAL A 111 6.14 -7.85 -6.56
C VAL A 111 6.70 -7.46 -7.91
N LYS A 112 6.36 -6.25 -8.40
CA LYS A 112 6.78 -5.79 -9.73
C LYS A 112 6.66 -4.27 -9.88
N GLY A 113 7.14 -3.77 -11.01
CA GLY A 113 7.06 -2.37 -11.41
C GLY A 113 8.30 -1.57 -11.03
N PRO A 114 8.29 -0.24 -11.22
CA PRO A 114 9.38 0.65 -10.86
C PRO A 114 9.52 0.80 -9.35
N ASN A 115 10.70 1.23 -8.89
CA ASN A 115 10.88 1.81 -7.54
C ASN A 115 11.00 3.35 -7.57
N VAL A 116 10.60 3.97 -8.68
CA VAL A 116 10.60 5.42 -8.91
C VAL A 116 9.25 5.87 -9.44
N THR A 117 8.89 7.13 -9.21
CA THR A 117 7.63 7.70 -9.70
C THR A 117 7.68 8.03 -11.20
N ASN A 118 6.50 8.08 -11.81
CA ASN A 118 6.24 8.47 -13.20
C ASN A 118 7.02 7.71 -14.27
N GLN A 119 7.50 6.50 -13.96
CA GLN A 119 8.03 5.63 -14.99
C GLN A 119 6.87 5.19 -15.90
N ALA A 120 6.99 5.54 -17.18
CA ALA A 120 6.03 5.14 -18.20
C ALA A 120 5.89 3.62 -18.25
N GLY A 121 4.68 3.15 -18.51
CA GLY A 121 4.43 1.74 -18.78
C GLY A 121 5.21 1.28 -20.01
N ILE A 122 5.89 0.14 -19.90
CA ILE A 122 6.47 -0.54 -21.06
C ILE A 122 5.41 -1.52 -21.55
N PHE A 123 4.76 -1.19 -22.67
CA PHE A 123 3.73 -2.01 -23.28
C PHE A 123 4.33 -2.85 -24.41
N GLY A 124 4.07 -4.16 -24.40
CA GLY A 124 4.53 -5.10 -25.41
C GLY A 124 5.85 -5.81 -25.06
N LYS A 125 5.89 -7.11 -25.38
CA LYS A 125 7.10 -7.87 -25.67
C LYS A 125 6.96 -8.42 -27.08
#